data_AF-A0A7C3AP89-F1
#
_entry.id   AF-A0A7C3AP89-F1
#
_cell.length_a   1.000
_cell.length_b   1.000
_cell.length_c   1.000
_cell.angle_alpha   90.00
_cell.angle_beta   90.00
_cell.angle_gamma   90.00
#
_symmetry.space_group_name_H-M   'P 1'
#
loop_
_entity.id
_entity.type
_entity.pdbx_description
1 polymer ?
#
loop_
_entity_poly.entity_id
_entity_poly.type
_entity_poly.pdbx_seq_one_letter_code
_entity_poly.pdbx_strand_id
1 'polypeptide(L)'
;GMSPAELLPLFEKDEQTEAVVLFGEIGTVAEEEAAEVIKRGEFTKPLVAYIAGRTAQPGVRFSHASAIIERGRGSAESKVKALKEAGAIVVDRPDEIPITVKKILRR
;
A
#
# COMPACT_ATOMS: atom_id res chain seq x y z
N GLY A 1 -3.84 13.53 -11.03
CA GLY A 1 -2.73 13.38 -10.05
C GLY A 1 -2.01 12.08 -10.34
N MET A 2 -0.82 11.89 -9.78
CA MET A 2 -0.04 10.65 -9.94
C MET A 2 -0.49 9.59 -8.93
N SER A 3 -0.53 8.33 -9.38
CA SER A 3 -0.78 7.16 -8.54
C SER A 3 0.47 6.76 -7.74
N PRO A 4 0.34 5.98 -6.66
CA PRO A 4 1.48 5.37 -5.98
C PRO A 4 2.39 4.58 -6.92
N ALA A 5 1.83 3.85 -7.89
CA ALA A 5 2.60 3.10 -8.87
C ALA A 5 3.47 4.00 -9.76
N GLU A 6 3.01 5.21 -10.08
CA GLU A 6 3.80 6.21 -10.83
C GLU A 6 4.83 6.94 -9.94
N LEU A 7 4.57 7.06 -8.63
CA LEU A 7 5.45 7.76 -7.69
C LEU A 7 6.61 6.90 -7.19
N LEU A 8 6.41 5.60 -6.97
CA LEU A 8 7.46 4.72 -6.45
C LEU A 8 8.75 4.74 -7.28
N PRO A 9 8.73 4.65 -8.62
CA PRO A 9 9.95 4.75 -9.42
C PRO A 9 10.65 6.11 -9.32
N LEU A 10 9.94 7.18 -8.97
CA LEU A 10 10.55 8.49 -8.70
C LEU A 10 11.24 8.51 -7.34
N PHE A 11 10.62 7.96 -6.31
CA PHE A 11 11.22 7.80 -4.99
C PHE A 11 12.41 6.84 -4.98
N GLU A 12 12.42 5.82 -5.85
CA GLU A 12 13.59 4.96 -6.03
C GLU A 12 14.81 5.78 -6.49
N LYS A 13 14.62 6.67 -7.45
CA LYS A 13 15.68 7.51 -8.05
C LYS A 13 16.19 8.62 -7.14
N ASP A 14 15.41 9.02 -6.14
CA ASP A 14 15.81 10.05 -5.18
C ASP A 14 16.72 9.46 -4.10
N GLU A 15 18.01 9.76 -4.14
CA GLU A 15 19.01 9.27 -3.16
C GLU A 15 18.69 9.66 -1.70
N GLN A 16 17.91 10.71 -1.48
CA GLN A 16 17.53 11.14 -0.12
C GLN A 16 16.34 10.35 0.44
N THR A 17 15.59 9.65 -0.40
CA THR A 17 14.51 8.79 0.07
C THR A 17 15.09 7.52 0.70
N GLU A 18 14.92 7.38 2.02
CA GLU A 18 15.36 6.19 2.77
C GLU A 18 14.24 5.16 3.00
N ALA A 19 12.98 5.59 2.99
CA ALA A 19 11.80 4.73 3.09
C ALA A 19 10.56 5.45 2.57
N VAL A 20 9.55 4.69 2.14
CA VAL A 20 8.24 5.22 1.74
C VAL A 20 7.15 4.69 2.66
N VAL A 21 6.22 5.57 3.05
CA VAL A 21 4.99 5.20 3.74
C VAL A 21 3.82 5.35 2.78
N LEU A 22 3.03 4.29 2.65
CA LEU A 22 1.84 4.25 1.81
C LEU A 22 0.59 4.11 2.68
N PHE A 23 -0.19 5.18 2.79
CA PHE A 23 -1.49 5.17 3.46
C PHE A 23 -2.59 4.98 2.40
N GLY A 24 -3.18 3.79 2.36
CA GLY A 24 -4.21 3.41 1.42
C GLY A 24 -5.59 3.27 2.06
N GLU A 25 -6.61 3.10 1.23
CA GLU A 25 -8.00 2.83 1.64
C GLU A 25 -8.61 1.76 0.73
N ILE A 26 -9.69 1.09 1.13
CA ILE A 26 -10.41 0.17 0.23
C ILE A 26 -11.03 0.90 -0.97
N GLY A 27 -11.30 0.18 -2.06
CA GLY A 27 -12.13 0.69 -3.16
C GLY A 27 -11.41 1.27 -4.37
N THR A 28 -10.11 1.03 -4.47
CA THR A 28 -9.28 1.33 -5.65
C THR A 28 -8.33 0.16 -5.88
N VAL A 29 -7.52 0.21 -6.93
CA VAL A 29 -6.48 -0.80 -7.21
C VAL A 29 -5.06 -0.28 -7.02
N ALA A 30 -4.91 0.96 -6.53
CA ALA A 30 -3.65 1.69 -6.50
C ALA A 30 -2.53 0.98 -5.74
N GLU A 31 -2.86 0.32 -4.63
CA GLU A 31 -1.91 -0.39 -3.76
C GLU A 31 -1.51 -1.74 -4.34
N GLU A 32 -2.41 -2.39 -5.07
CA GLU A 32 -2.09 -3.61 -5.81
C GLU A 32 -1.19 -3.27 -7.01
N GLU A 33 -1.45 -2.16 -7.72
CA GLU A 33 -0.57 -1.67 -8.79
C GLU A 33 0.80 -1.26 -8.25
N ALA A 34 0.86 -0.63 -7.07
CA ALA A 34 2.12 -0.36 -6.38
C ALA A 34 2.86 -1.65 -6.01
N ALA A 35 2.15 -2.68 -5.54
CA ALA A 35 2.75 -3.99 -5.26
C ALA A 35 3.37 -4.61 -6.53
N GLU A 36 2.74 -4.46 -7.69
CA GLU A 36 3.31 -4.93 -8.95
C GLU A 36 4.59 -4.17 -9.35
N VAL A 37 4.69 -2.85 -9.08
CA VAL A 37 5.94 -2.08 -9.27
C VAL A 37 7.07 -2.64 -8.42
N ILE A 38 6.80 -2.94 -7.15
CA ILE A 38 7.79 -3.53 -6.23
C ILE A 38 8.20 -4.93 -6.73
N LYS A 39 7.24 -5.78 -7.13
CA LYS A 39 7.51 -7.13 -7.68
C LYS A 39 8.35 -7.10 -8.95
N ARG A 40 8.21 -6.07 -9.80
CA ARG A 40 9.05 -5.87 -10.98
C ARG A 40 10.47 -5.36 -10.66
N GLY A 41 10.77 -5.06 -9.39
CA GLY A 41 12.07 -4.54 -8.97
C GLY A 41 12.29 -3.06 -9.33
N GLU A 42 11.22 -2.34 -9.68
CA GLU A 42 11.27 -0.92 -10.01
C GLU A 42 11.30 -0.01 -8.77
N PHE A 43 11.06 -0.60 -7.60
CA PHE A 43 11.21 0.03 -6.29
C PHE A 43 11.74 -1.01 -5.30
N THR A 44 12.86 -0.71 -4.65
CA THR A 44 13.57 -1.68 -3.79
C THR A 44 13.76 -1.17 -2.36
N LYS A 45 13.53 0.12 -2.13
CA LYS A 45 13.61 0.73 -0.80
C LYS A 45 12.50 0.21 0.13
N PRO A 46 12.68 0.31 1.46
CA PRO A 46 11.64 -0.12 2.39
C PRO A 46 10.32 0.61 2.18
N LEU A 47 9.23 -0.15 2.09
CA LEU A 47 7.87 0.38 2.05
C LEU A 47 7.07 -0.10 3.27
N VAL A 48 6.49 0.84 4.01
CA VAL A 48 5.52 0.56 5.07
C VAL A 48 4.13 0.98 4.60
N ALA A 49 3.15 0.09 4.72
CA ALA A 49 1.79 0.38 4.26
C ALA A 49 0.74 0.19 5.36
N TYR A 50 -0.32 0.97 5.30
CA TYR A 50 -1.54 0.80 6.08
C TYR A 50 -2.74 0.91 5.15
N ILE A 51 -3.74 0.03 5.32
CA ILE A 51 -4.96 0.02 4.52
C ILE A 51 -6.16 0.32 5.41
N ALA A 52 -6.75 1.51 5.26
CA ALA A 52 -7.95 1.93 5.94
C ALA A 52 -9.20 1.18 5.43
N GLY A 53 -10.24 1.12 6.25
CA GLY A 53 -11.52 0.50 5.88
C GLY A 53 -11.58 -1.02 6.04
N ARG A 54 -10.60 -1.64 6.71
CA ARG A 54 -10.60 -3.08 7.02
C ARG A 54 -11.82 -3.59 7.80
N THR A 55 -12.46 -2.71 8.59
CA THR A 55 -13.66 -3.01 9.39
C THR A 55 -14.96 -2.71 8.65
N ALA A 56 -14.90 -2.32 7.36
CA ALA A 56 -16.07 -2.12 6.54
C ALA A 56 -16.94 -3.40 6.53
N GLN A 57 -18.18 -3.29 7.03
CA GLN A 57 -19.07 -4.44 7.08
C GLN A 57 -19.49 -4.86 5.66
N PRO A 58 -19.61 -6.19 5.41
CA PRO A 58 -20.21 -6.70 4.18
C PRO A 58 -21.59 -6.06 3.96
N GLY A 59 -21.80 -5.45 2.80
CA GLY A 59 -23.07 -4.79 2.45
C GLY A 59 -23.08 -3.26 2.57
N VAL A 60 -22.06 -2.64 3.16
CA VAL A 60 -21.88 -1.18 3.08
C VAL A 60 -21.34 -0.83 1.69
N ARG A 61 -22.21 -0.25 0.84
CA ARG A 61 -21.81 0.22 -0.49
C ARG A 61 -21.02 1.51 -0.38
N PHE A 62 -19.70 1.40 -0.49
CA PHE A 62 -18.80 2.55 -0.62
C PHE A 62 -18.76 3.04 -2.08
N SER A 63 -19.89 3.47 -2.65
CA SER A 63 -19.93 4.08 -4.00
C SER A 63 -19.10 3.30 -5.04
N HIS A 64 -18.16 3.96 -5.76
CA HIS A 64 -17.26 3.41 -6.77
C HIS A 64 -16.38 2.24 -6.27
N ALA A 65 -16.10 2.16 -4.97
CA ALA A 65 -15.34 1.07 -4.37
C ALA A 65 -16.01 -0.29 -4.60
N SER A 66 -17.35 -0.32 -4.56
CA SER A 66 -18.13 -1.55 -4.59
C SER A 66 -17.90 -2.33 -5.89
N ALA A 67 -17.86 -1.64 -7.03
CA ALA A 67 -17.66 -2.27 -8.34
C ALA A 67 -16.25 -2.86 -8.55
N ILE A 68 -15.25 -2.29 -7.87
CA ILE A 68 -13.87 -2.80 -7.90
C ILE A 68 -13.74 -4.01 -6.98
N ILE A 69 -14.28 -3.90 -5.76
CA ILE A 69 -14.29 -4.97 -4.75
C ILE A 69 -15.03 -6.22 -5.25
N GLU A 70 -16.15 -6.04 -5.96
CA GLU A 70 -16.91 -7.14 -6.59
C GLU A 70 -16.09 -7.92 -7.64
N ARG A 71 -15.02 -7.35 -8.18
CA ARG A 71 -14.11 -8.02 -9.14
C ARG A 71 -12.94 -8.75 -8.45
N GLY A 72 -13.01 -8.93 -7.13
CA GLY A 72 -11.97 -9.60 -6.34
C GLY A 72 -10.70 -8.78 -6.11
N ARG A 73 -10.74 -7.47 -6.43
CA ARG A 73 -9.62 -6.53 -6.29
C ARG A 73 -10.04 -5.34 -5.45
N GLY A 74 -9.08 -4.63 -4.88
CA GLY A 74 -9.36 -3.42 -4.11
C GLY A 74 -10.08 -3.61 -2.77
N SER A 75 -10.24 -4.86 -2.32
CA SER A 75 -10.64 -5.14 -0.94
C SER A 75 -9.44 -4.91 -0.02
N ALA A 76 -9.69 -4.72 1.28
CA ALA A 76 -8.58 -4.57 2.22
C ALA A 76 -7.68 -5.81 2.21
N GLU A 77 -8.28 -7.00 2.17
CA GLU A 77 -7.55 -8.26 2.14
C GLU A 77 -6.69 -8.41 0.87
N SER A 78 -7.25 -8.11 -0.31
CA SER A 78 -6.51 -8.24 -1.57
C SER A 78 -5.32 -7.28 -1.63
N LYS A 79 -5.51 -6.04 -1.19
CA LYS A 79 -4.44 -5.02 -1.10
C LYS A 79 -3.33 -5.45 -0.15
N VAL A 80 -3.70 -5.90 1.05
CA VAL A 80 -2.75 -6.34 2.09
C VAL A 80 -1.95 -7.54 1.60
N LYS A 81 -2.62 -8.52 0.98
CA LYS A 81 -1.97 -9.70 0.42
C LYS A 81 -0.97 -9.31 -0.67
N ALA A 82 -1.40 -8.49 -1.65
CA ALA A 82 -0.55 -8.06 -2.75
C ALA A 82 0.72 -7.33 -2.25
N LEU A 83 0.56 -6.37 -1.33
CA LEU A 83 1.66 -5.62 -0.75
C LEU A 83 2.62 -6.52 0.05
N LYS A 84 2.09 -7.42 0.90
CA LYS A 84 2.94 -8.36 1.66
C LYS A 84 3.71 -9.32 0.76
N GLU A 85 3.07 -9.85 -0.28
CA GLU A 85 3.73 -10.71 -1.27
C GLU A 85 4.81 -9.97 -2.07
N ALA A 86 4.65 -8.66 -2.26
CA ALA A 86 5.66 -7.81 -2.88
C ALA A 86 6.82 -7.44 -1.95
N GLY A 87 6.76 -7.79 -0.66
CA GLY A 87 7.81 -7.49 0.33
C GLY A 87 7.60 -6.19 1.11
N ALA A 88 6.46 -5.52 0.96
CA ALA A 88 6.11 -4.37 1.79
C ALA A 88 5.70 -4.79 3.21
N ILE A 89 6.01 -3.93 4.19
CA ILE A 89 5.63 -4.13 5.58
C ILE A 89 4.25 -3.51 5.79
N VAL A 90 3.22 -4.34 5.93
CA VAL A 90 1.86 -3.85 6.14
C VAL A 90 1.51 -3.89 7.63
N VAL A 91 1.26 -2.72 8.21
CA VAL A 91 0.85 -2.56 9.61
C VAL A 91 -0.66 -2.64 9.79
N ASP A 92 -1.11 -3.00 10.99
CA ASP A 92 -2.53 -3.19 11.25
C ASP A 92 -3.21 -1.94 11.78
N ARG A 93 -2.43 -1.04 12.39
CA ARG A 93 -2.90 0.22 12.97
C ARG A 93 -2.07 1.40 12.48
N PRO A 94 -2.67 2.60 12.28
CA PRO A 94 -1.93 3.76 11.82
C PRO A 94 -0.83 4.22 12.80
N ASP A 95 -1.02 4.01 14.11
CA ASP A 95 -0.02 4.32 15.14
C ASP A 95 1.23 3.42 15.10
N GLU A 96 1.19 2.28 14.40
CA GLU A 96 2.35 1.40 14.21
C GLU A 96 3.29 1.90 13.12
N ILE A 97 2.84 2.78 12.21
CA ILE A 97 3.65 3.36 11.13
C ILE A 97 4.94 4.00 11.69
N PRO A 98 4.90 5.01 12.58
CA PRO A 98 6.11 5.67 13.06
C PRO A 98 7.04 4.71 13.81
N ILE A 99 6.49 3.73 14.55
CA ILE A 99 7.28 2.72 15.27
C ILE A 99 8.03 1.83 14.28
N THR A 100 7.35 1.41 13.21
CA THR A 100 7.89 0.51 12.18
C THR A 100 8.95 1.22 11.34
N VAL A 101 8.65 2.44 10.87
CA VAL A 101 9.62 3.27 10.13
C VAL A 101 10.87 3.52 10.98
N LYS A 102 10.72 3.87 12.25
CA LYS A 102 11.85 4.04 13.16
C LYS A 102 12.68 2.77 13.30
N LYS A 103 12.08 1.58 13.33
CA LYS A 103 12.83 0.30 13.38
C LYS A 103 13.62 0.04 12.10
N ILE A 104 13.06 0.38 10.94
CA ILE A 104 13.68 0.19 9.63
C ILE A 104 14.86 1.15 9.42
N LEU A 105 14.68 2.43 9.80
CA LEU A 105 15.67 3.48 9.58
C LEU A 105 16.76 3.54 10.66
N ARG A 106 16.57 2.86 11.79
CA ARG A 106 17.62 2.74 12.82
C ARG A 106 18.74 1.84 12.28
N ARG A 107 19.71 2.50 11.63
CA ARG A 107 21.09 2.05 11.52
C ARG A 107 21.77 2.11 12.89
#